data_AF-A0A139MGL1-F1
#
_entry.id   AF-A0A139MGL1-F1
#
_cell.length_a   1.000
_cell.length_b   1.000
_cell.length_c   1.000
_cell.angle_alpha   90.00
_cell.angle_beta   90.00
_cell.angle_gamma   90.00
#
_symmetry.space_group_name_H-M   'P 1'
#
loop_
_entity.id
_entity.type
_entity.pdbx_description
1 polymer ?
#
loop_
_entity_poly.entity_id
_entity_poly.type
_entity_poly.pdbx_seq_one_letter_code
_entity_poly.pdbx_strand_id
1 'polypeptide(L)'
;MVKNGNTRHIKIAIATLALATLGFTGAHAQADAADEMVNPTDKVLVGYWHNWKSTGKDGYKYGTSADFDLSQTQDGYNVINVSFMKTPQGSTLPTFKPYNKTDAEFRAEVAKLNAEGKSVLIALGGADAHIALTKAQEDDFVNEVIRLVDTYGFDGLDIDLEQSAIDAADNNIVMPSALRKVKAHYRQQGKNFMITMAPEFPYLTTTGKYAPYINGL
;
A
#
# COMPACT_ATOMS: atom_id res chain seq x y z
N MET A 1 -68.06 39.80 35.47
CA MET A 1 -67.98 39.14 34.14
C MET A 1 -66.95 39.91 33.32
N VAL A 2 -65.94 39.21 32.76
CA VAL A 2 -64.92 39.71 31.78
C VAL A 2 -63.85 40.66 32.37
N LYS A 3 -62.65 40.14 32.70
CA LYS A 3 -61.38 40.14 31.92
C LYS A 3 -60.88 41.53 31.49
N ASN A 4 -59.72 41.96 32.01
CA ASN A 4 -58.47 41.99 31.23
C ASN A 4 -57.27 42.40 32.10
N GLY A 5 -56.18 41.64 31.92
CA GLY A 5 -54.96 41.70 32.73
C GLY A 5 -54.11 42.94 32.46
N ASN A 6 -53.52 43.42 33.54
CA ASN A 6 -52.72 44.63 33.60
C ASN A 6 -51.26 44.32 33.20
N THR A 7 -50.79 45.03 32.17
CA THR A 7 -49.44 44.97 31.61
C THR A 7 -48.41 45.44 32.64
N ARG A 8 -47.32 44.68 32.85
CA ARG A 8 -46.11 45.19 33.51
C ARG A 8 -44.86 44.86 32.70
N HIS A 9 -44.11 45.93 32.45
CA HIS A 9 -42.88 46.02 31.68
C HIS A 9 -41.75 45.18 32.28
N ILE A 10 -41.03 44.45 31.42
CA ILE A 10 -39.69 43.94 31.73
C ILE A 10 -38.71 44.64 30.78
N LYS A 11 -37.76 45.36 31.39
CA LYS A 11 -36.70 46.10 30.73
C LYS A 11 -35.73 45.11 30.07
N ILE A 12 -35.52 45.21 28.76
CA ILE A 12 -34.47 44.49 28.04
C ILE A 12 -33.17 45.29 28.23
N ALA A 13 -32.26 44.78 29.05
CA ALA A 13 -30.88 45.23 29.06
C ALA A 13 -30.11 44.44 27.99
N ILE A 14 -29.68 45.14 26.94
CA ILE A 14 -28.78 44.61 25.92
C ILE A 14 -27.39 44.54 26.55
N ALA A 15 -26.95 43.34 26.92
CA ALA A 15 -25.56 43.06 27.24
C ALA A 15 -24.91 42.44 26.01
N THR A 16 -24.15 43.25 25.28
CA THR A 16 -23.34 42.81 24.14
C THR A 16 -22.20 41.93 24.67
N LEU A 17 -22.36 40.61 24.61
CA LEU A 17 -21.30 39.68 24.92
C LEU A 17 -20.44 39.51 23.65
N ALA A 18 -19.31 40.22 23.60
CA ALA A 18 -18.28 39.97 22.60
C ALA A 18 -17.68 38.58 22.88
N LEU A 19 -18.08 37.58 22.10
CA LEU A 19 -17.45 36.27 22.10
C LEU A 19 -16.11 36.41 21.38
N ALA A 20 -15.02 36.51 22.15
CA ALA A 20 -13.68 36.32 21.62
C ALA A 20 -13.55 34.84 21.21
N THR A 21 -13.73 34.54 19.93
CA THR A 21 -13.33 33.26 19.36
C THR A 21 -11.82 33.18 19.43
N LEU A 22 -11.28 32.44 20.41
CA LEU A 22 -9.92 31.95 20.33
C LEU A 22 -9.84 31.05 19.10
N GLY A 23 -9.26 31.57 18.02
CA GLY A 23 -8.86 30.77 16.88
C GLY A 23 -7.76 29.82 17.32
N PHE A 24 -8.14 28.59 17.68
CA PHE A 24 -7.21 27.46 17.59
C PHE A 24 -6.93 27.24 16.10
N THR A 25 -5.95 27.96 15.55
CA THR A 25 -5.26 27.52 14.33
C THR A 25 -4.28 26.42 14.71
N GLY A 26 -4.81 25.34 15.30
CA GLY A 26 -4.15 24.06 15.21
C GLY A 26 -4.39 23.60 13.79
N ALA A 27 -3.37 23.69 12.93
CA ALA A 27 -3.33 22.84 11.77
C ALA A 27 -3.38 21.40 12.31
N HIS A 28 -4.58 20.83 12.43
CA HIS A 28 -4.71 19.39 12.50
C HIS A 28 -4.08 18.92 11.20
N ALA A 29 -2.84 18.43 11.29
CA ALA A 29 -2.27 17.63 10.23
C ALA A 29 -3.33 16.57 9.92
N GLN A 30 -3.90 16.65 8.72
CA GLN A 30 -4.88 15.68 8.28
C GLN A 30 -4.21 14.31 8.44
N ALA A 31 -4.85 13.39 9.16
CA ALA A 31 -4.27 12.09 9.41
C ALA A 31 -3.87 11.46 8.08
N ASP A 32 -2.61 11.04 7.97
CA ASP A 32 -2.09 10.46 6.74
C ASP A 32 -2.58 9.01 6.66
N ALA A 33 -3.66 8.80 5.91
CA ALA A 33 -4.28 7.48 5.77
C ALA A 33 -3.32 6.42 5.21
N ALA A 34 -2.26 6.82 4.51
CA ALA A 34 -1.18 5.93 4.05
C ALA A 34 -0.37 5.31 5.21
N ASP A 35 -0.45 5.87 6.42
CA ASP A 35 0.19 5.27 7.60
C ASP A 35 -0.68 4.19 8.26
N GLU A 36 -1.97 4.09 7.94
CA GLU A 36 -2.92 3.23 8.67
C GLU A 36 -2.67 1.73 8.44
N MET A 37 -2.05 1.34 7.33
CA MET A 37 -1.85 -0.06 6.91
C MET A 37 -3.19 -0.82 6.82
N VAL A 38 -3.99 -0.46 5.82
CA VAL A 38 -5.37 -0.94 5.63
C VAL A 38 -5.37 -2.41 5.22
N ASN A 39 -6.21 -3.19 5.89
CA ASN A 39 -6.39 -4.63 5.66
C ASN A 39 -7.83 -4.93 5.27
N PRO A 40 -8.09 -5.78 4.25
CA PRO A 40 -9.44 -6.17 3.88
C PRO A 40 -10.06 -7.05 4.98
N THR A 41 -11.36 -6.89 5.24
CA THR A 41 -12.10 -7.63 6.28
C THR A 41 -12.98 -8.76 5.73
N ASP A 42 -13.12 -8.86 4.40
CA ASP A 42 -13.88 -9.92 3.72
C ASP A 42 -13.19 -10.28 2.38
N LYS A 43 -13.94 -10.82 1.41
CA LYS A 43 -13.47 -11.22 0.09
C LYS A 43 -12.69 -10.09 -0.59
N VAL A 44 -11.70 -10.49 -1.36
CA VAL A 44 -10.86 -9.59 -2.12
C VAL A 44 -11.11 -9.75 -3.61
N LEU A 45 -11.12 -8.62 -4.32
CA LEU A 45 -10.92 -8.54 -5.75
C LEU A 45 -9.59 -7.82 -5.98
N VAL A 46 -8.58 -8.60 -6.34
CA VAL A 46 -7.20 -8.14 -6.50
C VAL A 46 -6.94 -7.72 -7.94
N GLY A 47 -6.25 -6.60 -8.15
CA GLY A 47 -5.81 -6.14 -9.47
C GLY A 47 -4.36 -5.65 -9.44
N TYR A 48 -3.59 -5.93 -10.50
CA TYR A 48 -2.23 -5.40 -10.66
C TYR A 48 -2.27 -4.08 -11.42
N TRP A 49 -1.52 -3.08 -10.94
CA TRP A 49 -1.38 -1.76 -11.54
C TRP A 49 0.05 -1.58 -12.08
N HIS A 50 0.17 -1.12 -13.32
CA HIS A 50 1.44 -1.05 -14.03
C HIS A 50 2.24 0.21 -13.68
N ASN A 51 3.41 0.05 -13.04
CA ASN A 51 4.36 1.15 -12.81
C ASN A 51 5.28 1.38 -14.03
N TRP A 52 4.68 1.41 -15.23
CA TRP A 52 5.35 1.77 -16.47
C TRP A 52 4.33 2.40 -17.41
N LYS A 53 4.84 3.16 -18.37
CA LYS A 53 4.02 3.67 -19.47
C LYS A 53 3.78 2.56 -20.48
N SER A 54 2.54 2.39 -20.93
CA SER A 54 2.20 1.48 -22.01
C SER A 54 3.06 1.76 -23.25
N THR A 55 3.60 0.71 -23.85
CA THR A 55 4.35 0.80 -25.11
C THR A 55 3.45 0.76 -26.35
N GLY A 56 2.15 0.51 -26.15
CA GLY A 56 1.17 0.32 -27.21
C GLY A 56 1.29 -1.05 -27.88
N LYS A 57 0.15 -1.69 -28.16
CA LYS A 57 0.10 -3.06 -28.73
C LYS A 57 0.82 -4.12 -27.87
N ASP A 58 0.89 -3.91 -26.57
CA ASP A 58 1.57 -4.73 -25.57
C ASP A 58 0.74 -5.93 -25.10
N GLY A 59 -0.53 -6.01 -25.48
CA GLY A 59 -1.35 -7.20 -25.24
C GLY A 59 -0.94 -8.38 -26.14
N TYR A 60 -1.16 -9.61 -25.67
CA TYR A 60 -0.92 -10.84 -26.44
C TYR A 60 -1.58 -10.89 -27.84
N LYS A 61 -2.68 -10.15 -28.01
CA LYS A 61 -3.37 -9.97 -29.30
C LYS A 61 -3.27 -8.54 -29.83
N TYR A 62 -2.16 -7.87 -29.52
CA TYR A 62 -1.83 -6.50 -29.94
C TYR A 62 -2.84 -5.43 -29.49
N GLY A 63 -3.54 -5.66 -28.38
CA GLY A 63 -4.28 -4.63 -27.67
C GLY A 63 -3.32 -3.70 -26.90
N THR A 64 -3.83 -2.58 -26.41
CA THR A 64 -3.03 -1.59 -25.67
C THR A 64 -3.52 -1.50 -24.23
N SER A 65 -2.62 -1.66 -23.27
CA SER A 65 -2.90 -1.35 -21.85
C SER A 65 -3.17 0.14 -21.66
N ALA A 66 -4.04 0.50 -20.73
CA ALA A 66 -4.33 1.89 -20.42
C ALA A 66 -3.32 2.46 -19.42
N ASP A 67 -2.93 3.72 -19.61
CA ASP A 67 -2.21 4.51 -18.62
C ASP A 67 -3.22 5.30 -17.78
N PHE A 68 -3.17 5.16 -16.45
CA PHE A 68 -3.99 5.93 -15.51
C PHE A 68 -3.29 6.00 -14.15
N ASP A 69 -3.62 7.04 -13.38
CA ASP A 69 -3.09 7.23 -12.03
C ASP A 69 -3.53 6.08 -11.10
N LEU A 70 -2.70 5.69 -10.14
CA LEU A 70 -2.98 4.58 -9.21
C LEU A 70 -4.34 4.78 -8.52
N SER A 71 -4.61 6.00 -8.07
CA SER A 71 -5.84 6.42 -7.41
C SER A 71 -7.08 6.52 -8.32
N GLN A 72 -6.94 6.20 -9.62
CA GLN A 72 -8.02 6.06 -10.60
C GLN A 72 -8.34 4.60 -10.92
N THR A 73 -7.71 3.64 -10.22
CA THR A 73 -8.09 2.22 -10.29
C THR A 73 -9.57 2.04 -9.99
N GLN A 74 -10.23 1.18 -10.78
CA GLN A 74 -11.68 0.99 -10.77
C GLN A 74 -12.17 0.51 -9.40
N ASP A 75 -13.31 1.03 -8.95
CA ASP A 75 -13.82 0.86 -7.58
C ASP A 75 -14.04 -0.57 -7.11
N GLY A 76 -14.21 -1.53 -8.01
CA GLY A 76 -14.38 -2.93 -7.65
C GLY A 76 -13.14 -3.56 -7.00
N TYR A 77 -11.94 -3.06 -7.30
CA TYR A 77 -10.70 -3.59 -6.74
C TYR A 77 -10.47 -3.05 -5.34
N ASN A 78 -10.41 -3.94 -4.35
CA ASN A 78 -10.15 -3.59 -2.95
C ASN A 78 -8.74 -3.98 -2.47
N VAL A 79 -7.97 -4.68 -3.30
CA VAL A 79 -6.53 -4.88 -3.12
C VAL A 79 -5.86 -4.58 -4.45
N ILE A 80 -4.91 -3.64 -4.45
CA ILE A 80 -4.23 -3.15 -5.64
C ILE A 80 -2.74 -3.42 -5.51
N ASN A 81 -2.20 -4.27 -6.38
CA ASN A 81 -0.80 -4.66 -6.37
C ASN A 81 -0.02 -3.78 -7.35
N VAL A 82 0.91 -2.96 -6.86
CA VAL A 82 1.76 -2.11 -7.67
C VAL A 82 2.91 -2.93 -8.27
N SER A 83 2.98 -2.98 -9.59
CA SER A 83 3.94 -3.80 -10.35
C SER A 83 5.08 -2.96 -10.92
N PHE A 84 6.35 -3.13 -10.55
CA PHE A 84 6.92 -4.08 -9.60
C PHE A 84 8.08 -3.47 -8.81
N MET A 85 8.36 -4.00 -7.63
CA MET A 85 9.66 -3.95 -6.97
C MET A 85 10.59 -4.97 -7.64
N LYS A 86 11.73 -4.50 -8.17
CA LYS A 86 12.70 -5.32 -8.92
C LYS A 86 14.13 -4.83 -8.71
N THR A 87 15.12 -5.61 -9.11
CA THR A 87 16.53 -5.20 -9.05
C THR A 87 16.87 -4.32 -10.25
N PRO A 88 17.16 -3.01 -10.08
CA PRO A 88 17.58 -2.16 -11.19
C PRO A 88 18.92 -2.61 -11.75
N GLN A 89 19.17 -2.30 -13.03
CA GLN A 89 20.46 -2.57 -13.66
C GLN A 89 21.61 -1.91 -12.88
N GLY A 90 22.64 -2.69 -12.54
CA GLY A 90 23.80 -2.21 -11.77
C GLY A 90 23.60 -2.20 -10.25
N SER A 91 22.42 -2.62 -9.76
CA SER A 91 22.16 -2.88 -8.34
C SER A 91 22.16 -4.39 -8.05
N THR A 92 22.21 -4.73 -6.77
CA THR A 92 22.06 -6.10 -6.27
C THR A 92 20.86 -6.28 -5.33
N LEU A 93 20.17 -5.19 -4.97
CA LEU A 93 19.01 -5.20 -4.09
C LEU A 93 17.74 -4.76 -4.86
N PRO A 94 16.62 -5.49 -4.74
CA PRO A 94 15.35 -5.06 -5.31
C PRO A 94 14.84 -3.78 -4.63
N THR A 95 14.29 -2.85 -5.41
CA THR A 95 13.71 -1.59 -4.92
C THR A 95 12.54 -1.16 -5.81
N PHE A 96 11.86 -0.07 -5.44
CA PHE A 96 10.75 0.50 -6.18
C PHE A 96 10.84 2.05 -6.21
N LYS A 97 10.46 2.60 -7.37
CA LYS A 97 10.27 4.03 -7.59
C LYS A 97 9.07 4.24 -8.53
N PRO A 98 8.11 5.12 -8.21
CA PRO A 98 7.05 5.49 -9.14
C PRO A 98 7.63 6.03 -10.44
N TYR A 99 7.16 5.53 -11.60
CA TYR A 99 7.76 5.90 -12.89
C TYR A 99 7.38 7.33 -13.34
N ASN A 100 6.27 7.87 -12.82
CA ASN A 100 5.63 9.10 -13.30
C ASN A 100 5.24 10.08 -12.18
N LYS A 101 5.66 9.85 -10.93
CA LYS A 101 5.28 10.68 -9.77
C LYS A 101 6.48 10.91 -8.86
N THR A 102 6.42 12.00 -8.09
CA THR A 102 7.26 12.14 -6.90
C THR A 102 6.78 11.20 -5.78
N ASP A 103 7.61 10.99 -4.77
CA ASP A 103 7.27 10.11 -3.65
C ASP A 103 6.06 10.64 -2.86
N ALA A 104 5.99 11.96 -2.68
CA ALA A 104 4.89 12.61 -1.99
C ALA A 104 3.56 12.50 -2.76
N GLU A 105 3.59 12.67 -4.08
CA GLU A 105 2.40 12.50 -4.91
C GLU A 105 1.93 11.04 -4.89
N PHE A 106 2.84 10.08 -5.03
CA PHE A 106 2.49 8.67 -4.99
C PHE A 106 1.91 8.26 -3.63
N ARG A 107 2.53 8.69 -2.52
CA ARG A 107 2.01 8.48 -1.18
C ARG A 107 0.61 9.07 -1.01
N ALA A 108 0.35 10.26 -1.57
CA ALA A 108 -0.98 10.87 -1.51
C ALA A 108 -2.04 10.03 -2.27
N GLU A 109 -1.66 9.38 -3.37
CA GLU A 109 -2.55 8.46 -4.08
C GLU A 109 -2.85 7.18 -3.26
N VAL A 110 -1.84 6.63 -2.58
CA VAL A 110 -2.02 5.51 -1.65
C VAL A 110 -2.90 5.91 -0.46
N ALA A 111 -2.65 7.07 0.15
CA ALA A 111 -3.46 7.60 1.25
C ALA A 111 -4.93 7.75 0.84
N LYS A 112 -5.20 8.23 -0.38
CA LYS A 112 -6.56 8.31 -0.91
C LYS A 112 -7.22 6.93 -0.99
N LEU A 113 -6.52 5.92 -1.53
CA LEU A 113 -7.05 4.56 -1.64
C LEU A 113 -7.26 3.91 -0.27
N ASN A 114 -6.34 4.13 0.68
CA ASN A 114 -6.49 3.66 2.06
C ASN A 114 -7.68 4.31 2.77
N ALA A 115 -7.92 5.62 2.56
CA ALA A 115 -9.11 6.30 3.08
C ALA A 115 -10.43 5.75 2.48
N GLU A 116 -10.38 5.14 1.29
CA GLU A 116 -11.48 4.41 0.67
C GLU A 116 -11.59 2.94 1.15
N GLY A 117 -10.71 2.51 2.06
CA GLY A 117 -10.66 1.13 2.58
C GLY A 117 -10.02 0.12 1.63
N LYS A 118 -9.28 0.58 0.61
CA LYS A 118 -8.56 -0.25 -0.35
C LYS A 118 -7.12 -0.46 0.12
N SER A 119 -6.63 -1.69 0.05
CA SER A 119 -5.22 -1.99 0.33
C SER A 119 -4.37 -1.82 -0.92
N VAL A 120 -3.18 -1.26 -0.79
CA VAL A 120 -2.17 -1.12 -1.85
C VAL A 120 -0.93 -1.90 -1.45
N LEU A 121 -0.61 -2.96 -2.20
CA LEU A 121 0.57 -3.79 -1.95
C LEU A 121 1.66 -3.47 -2.98
N ILE A 122 2.92 -3.67 -2.61
CA ILE A 122 4.02 -3.68 -3.58
C ILE A 122 4.25 -5.12 -4.07
N ALA A 123 4.18 -5.37 -5.38
CA ALA A 123 4.48 -6.68 -5.96
C ALA A 123 5.98 -6.81 -6.25
N LEU A 124 6.61 -7.84 -5.71
CA LEU A 124 8.04 -8.14 -5.86
C LEU A 124 8.23 -9.19 -6.95
N GLY A 125 8.91 -8.81 -8.03
CA GLY A 125 9.19 -9.70 -9.16
C GLY A 125 8.68 -9.15 -10.49
N GLY A 126 7.91 -9.97 -11.20
CA GLY A 126 7.56 -9.76 -12.60
C GLY A 126 8.71 -10.05 -13.58
N ALA A 127 8.45 -9.80 -14.86
CA ALA A 127 9.38 -10.13 -15.94
C ALA A 127 10.70 -9.36 -15.83
N ASP A 128 11.79 -10.09 -16.06
CA ASP A 128 13.16 -9.55 -16.04
C ASP A 128 13.50 -8.81 -14.73
N ALA A 129 12.99 -9.28 -13.59
CA ALA A 129 13.19 -8.62 -12.30
C ALA A 129 14.60 -8.77 -11.70
N HIS A 130 15.39 -9.74 -12.18
CA HIS A 130 16.76 -10.02 -11.75
C HIS A 130 16.94 -10.11 -10.22
N ILE A 131 16.00 -10.76 -9.53
CA ILE A 131 16.05 -10.94 -8.07
C ILE A 131 16.89 -12.17 -7.75
N ALA A 132 18.02 -11.96 -7.08
CA ALA A 132 18.92 -13.03 -6.63
C ALA A 132 19.56 -12.62 -5.30
N LEU A 133 18.77 -12.65 -4.23
CA LEU A 133 19.18 -12.32 -2.87
C LEU A 133 20.10 -13.40 -2.31
N THR A 134 21.19 -12.97 -1.69
CA THR A 134 22.05 -13.84 -0.87
C THR A 134 21.70 -13.66 0.60
N LYS A 135 22.05 -14.63 1.45
CA LYS A 135 21.87 -14.52 2.92
C LYS A 135 22.48 -13.26 3.53
N ALA A 136 23.57 -12.74 2.96
CA ALA A 136 24.23 -11.53 3.44
C ALA A 136 23.38 -10.25 3.24
N GLN A 137 22.40 -10.28 2.35
CA GLN A 137 21.54 -9.15 2.00
C GLN A 137 20.20 -9.15 2.75
N GLU A 138 19.97 -10.10 3.67
CA GLU A 138 18.67 -10.24 4.34
C GLU A 138 18.26 -8.97 5.09
N ASP A 139 19.16 -8.40 5.90
CA ASP A 139 18.84 -7.21 6.70
C ASP A 139 18.69 -5.96 5.82
N ASP A 140 19.48 -5.84 4.75
CA ASP A 140 19.32 -4.76 3.76
C ASP A 140 17.97 -4.85 3.05
N PHE A 141 17.54 -6.07 2.70
CA PHE A 141 16.24 -6.31 2.09
C PHE A 141 15.08 -6.01 3.05
N VAL A 142 15.18 -6.39 4.32
CA VAL A 142 14.21 -6.01 5.37
C VAL A 142 14.09 -4.49 5.48
N ASN A 143 15.23 -3.79 5.57
CA ASN A 143 15.26 -2.34 5.69
C ASN A 143 14.68 -1.65 4.46
N GLU A 144 14.94 -2.18 3.26
CA GLU A 144 14.39 -1.64 2.03
C GLU A 144 12.87 -1.82 1.95
N VAL A 145 12.33 -2.98 2.33
CA VAL A 145 10.87 -3.19 2.37
C VAL A 145 10.22 -2.23 3.37
N ILE A 146 10.77 -2.09 4.58
CA ILE A 146 10.28 -1.12 5.58
C ILE A 146 10.34 0.30 5.03
N ARG A 147 11.46 0.69 4.42
CA ARG A 147 11.62 2.02 3.81
C ARG A 147 10.55 2.28 2.75
N LEU A 148 10.26 1.31 1.88
CA LEU A 148 9.24 1.44 0.84
C LEU A 148 7.83 1.59 1.43
N VAL A 149 7.49 0.79 2.44
CA VAL A 149 6.22 0.91 3.17
C VAL A 149 6.11 2.28 3.82
N ASP A 150 7.12 2.71 4.57
CA ASP A 150 7.08 3.98 5.30
C ASP A 150 7.10 5.18 4.35
N THR A 151 7.76 5.06 3.19
CA THR A 151 7.82 6.13 2.18
C THR A 151 6.49 6.25 1.43
N TYR A 152 5.98 5.14 0.90
CA TYR A 152 4.85 5.17 -0.06
C TYR A 152 3.50 4.81 0.55
N GLY A 153 3.47 4.22 1.74
CA GLY A 153 2.24 3.80 2.42
C GLY A 153 1.76 2.39 2.07
N PHE A 154 2.63 1.52 1.56
CA PHE A 154 2.20 0.17 1.18
C PHE A 154 1.67 -0.64 2.38
N ASP A 155 0.54 -1.30 2.19
CA ASP A 155 -0.12 -2.10 3.23
C ASP A 155 0.48 -3.52 3.37
N GLY A 156 1.35 -3.89 2.43
CA GLY A 156 1.95 -5.21 2.36
C GLY A 156 2.77 -5.43 1.11
N LEU A 157 3.19 -6.68 0.93
CA LEU A 157 3.97 -7.13 -0.22
C LEU A 157 3.38 -8.40 -0.82
N ASP A 158 3.35 -8.45 -2.15
CA ASP A 158 3.00 -9.61 -2.94
C ASP A 158 4.26 -10.25 -3.53
N ILE A 159 4.42 -11.58 -3.37
CA ILE A 159 5.52 -12.32 -3.98
C ILE A 159 5.07 -12.78 -5.36
N ASP A 160 5.61 -12.17 -6.42
CA ASP A 160 5.30 -12.49 -7.82
C ASP A 160 6.59 -12.83 -8.60
N LEU A 161 7.30 -13.85 -8.11
CA LEU A 161 8.56 -14.29 -8.69
C LEU A 161 8.32 -15.14 -9.95
N GLU A 162 8.96 -14.74 -11.05
CA GLU A 162 8.99 -15.52 -12.28
C GLU A 162 10.02 -16.67 -12.24
N GLN A 163 9.92 -17.59 -13.21
CA GLN A 163 10.47 -18.96 -13.13
C GLN A 163 11.95 -19.04 -12.69
N SER A 164 12.81 -18.15 -13.19
CA SER A 164 14.24 -18.15 -12.86
C SER A 164 14.53 -17.57 -11.48
N ALA A 165 13.71 -16.63 -11.00
CA ALA A 165 13.89 -15.97 -9.71
C ALA A 165 13.47 -16.86 -8.53
N ILE A 166 12.57 -17.83 -8.72
CA ILE A 166 12.06 -18.69 -7.64
C ILE A 166 13.20 -19.45 -6.94
N ASP A 167 14.18 -19.95 -7.69
CA ASP A 167 15.32 -20.72 -7.15
C ASP A 167 16.65 -19.95 -7.23
N ALA A 168 16.62 -18.66 -7.56
CA ALA A 168 17.84 -17.87 -7.71
C ALA A 168 18.49 -17.60 -6.35
N ALA A 169 19.81 -17.84 -6.27
CA ALA A 169 20.62 -17.62 -5.07
C ALA A 169 19.99 -18.23 -3.80
N ASP A 170 19.74 -17.41 -2.78
CA ASP A 170 19.11 -17.81 -1.51
C ASP A 170 17.67 -17.27 -1.38
N ASN A 171 16.99 -16.86 -2.48
CA ASN A 171 15.68 -16.21 -2.43
C ASN A 171 14.65 -16.97 -1.57
N ASN A 172 14.59 -18.30 -1.73
CA ASN A 172 13.64 -19.16 -1.03
C ASN A 172 13.90 -19.32 0.48
N ILE A 173 15.05 -18.84 0.97
CA ILE A 173 15.41 -18.76 2.39
C ILE A 173 15.26 -17.32 2.88
N VAL A 174 15.85 -16.38 2.15
CA VAL A 174 15.95 -14.97 2.53
C VAL A 174 14.58 -14.30 2.54
N MET A 175 13.76 -14.49 1.51
CA MET A 175 12.48 -13.78 1.40
C MET A 175 11.50 -14.18 2.52
N PRO A 176 11.25 -15.46 2.82
CA PRO A 176 10.41 -15.82 3.95
C PRO A 176 10.95 -15.28 5.28
N SER A 177 12.27 -15.38 5.51
CA SER A 177 12.90 -14.86 6.74
C SER A 177 12.72 -13.35 6.89
N ALA A 178 13.04 -12.59 5.85
CA ALA A 178 12.91 -11.15 5.82
C ALA A 178 11.46 -10.70 6.01
N LEU A 179 10.51 -11.30 5.30
CA LEU A 179 9.10 -10.90 5.40
C LEU A 179 8.50 -11.23 6.79
N ARG A 180 8.96 -12.28 7.48
CA ARG A 180 8.60 -12.48 8.90
C ARG A 180 9.15 -11.36 9.79
N LYS A 181 10.38 -10.88 9.55
CA LYS A 181 10.96 -9.74 10.28
C LYS A 181 10.17 -8.45 10.03
N VAL A 182 9.82 -8.15 8.78
CA VAL A 182 8.97 -6.99 8.40
C VAL A 182 7.60 -7.09 9.07
N LYS A 183 6.97 -8.26 9.02
CA LYS A 183 5.67 -8.48 9.67
C LYS A 183 5.74 -8.32 11.19
N ALA A 184 6.82 -8.78 11.81
CA ALA A 184 7.05 -8.59 13.24
C ALA A 184 7.27 -7.11 13.60
N HIS A 185 7.99 -6.36 12.76
CA HIS A 185 8.18 -4.92 12.92
C HIS A 185 6.85 -4.16 12.97
N TYR A 186 5.97 -4.35 11.98
CA TYR A 186 4.67 -3.66 11.95
C TYR A 186 3.68 -4.16 13.00
N ARG A 187 3.75 -5.43 13.42
CA ARG A 187 2.97 -5.94 14.56
C ARG A 187 3.26 -5.19 15.85
N GLN A 188 4.50 -4.75 16.09
CA GLN A 188 4.85 -3.98 17.29
C GLN A 188 4.14 -2.63 17.33
N GLN A 189 3.69 -2.14 16.16
CA GLN A 189 2.92 -0.89 16.02
C GLN A 189 1.39 -1.15 16.01
N GLY A 190 0.95 -2.39 16.22
CA GLY A 190 -0.47 -2.76 16.12
C GLY A 190 -1.00 -2.86 14.69
N LYS A 191 -0.12 -2.86 13.68
CA LYS A 191 -0.46 -2.95 12.26
C LYS A 191 -0.31 -4.39 11.74
N ASN A 192 -1.01 -4.75 10.66
CA ASN A 192 -0.85 -6.03 9.99
C ASN A 192 -0.31 -5.85 8.58
N PHE A 193 1.00 -6.07 8.42
CA PHE A 193 1.63 -6.09 7.10
C PHE A 193 1.15 -7.33 6.32
N MET A 194 0.45 -7.10 5.21
CA MET A 194 -0.05 -8.17 4.35
C MET A 194 1.13 -8.84 3.63
N ILE A 195 1.06 -10.17 3.54
CA ILE A 195 1.97 -10.97 2.72
C ILE A 195 1.09 -11.83 1.84
N THR A 196 1.18 -11.63 0.52
CA THR A 196 0.48 -12.41 -0.50
C THR A 196 1.47 -13.03 -1.48
N MET A 197 1.00 -13.92 -2.33
CA MET A 197 1.82 -14.57 -3.34
C MET A 197 1.00 -14.83 -4.60
N ALA A 198 1.65 -14.75 -5.76
CA ALA A 198 1.07 -15.03 -7.08
C ALA A 198 1.81 -16.16 -7.82
N PRO A 199 1.98 -17.36 -7.22
CA PRO A 199 2.67 -18.45 -7.89
C PRO A 199 1.92 -18.93 -9.13
N GLU A 200 2.65 -19.15 -10.22
CA GLU A 200 2.12 -19.97 -11.31
C GLU A 200 1.73 -21.35 -10.78
N PHE A 201 0.51 -21.80 -11.09
CA PHE A 201 -0.08 -23.00 -10.50
C PHE A 201 0.77 -24.28 -10.60
N PRO A 202 1.62 -24.52 -11.64
CA PRO A 202 2.47 -25.71 -11.68
C PRO A 202 3.50 -25.79 -10.55
N TYR A 203 3.82 -24.67 -9.89
CA TYR A 203 4.76 -24.63 -8.76
C TYR A 203 4.13 -24.97 -7.40
N LEU A 204 2.81 -25.19 -7.37
CA LEU A 204 2.02 -25.47 -6.16
C LEU A 204 1.84 -26.98 -5.85
N THR A 205 2.77 -27.82 -6.31
CA THR A 205 2.81 -29.21 -5.83
C THR A 205 3.40 -29.28 -4.43
N THR A 206 3.19 -30.38 -3.71
CA THR A 206 3.68 -30.56 -2.32
C THR A 206 5.19 -30.39 -2.17
N THR A 207 5.95 -30.70 -3.22
CA THR A 207 7.41 -30.52 -3.30
C THR A 207 7.79 -29.54 -4.42
N GLY A 208 6.87 -28.68 -4.82
CA GLY A 208 7.07 -27.70 -5.88
C GLY A 208 8.00 -26.58 -5.43
N LYS A 209 8.51 -25.82 -6.40
CA LYS A 209 9.50 -24.75 -6.16
C LYS A 209 9.00 -23.65 -5.21
N TYR A 210 7.68 -23.47 -5.12
CA TYR A 210 7.07 -22.48 -4.24
C TYR A 210 6.83 -22.98 -2.80
N ALA A 211 6.95 -24.30 -2.55
CA ALA A 211 6.71 -24.87 -1.23
C ALA A 211 7.60 -24.27 -0.12
N PRO A 212 8.89 -23.97 -0.32
CA PRO A 212 9.72 -23.31 0.69
C PRO A 212 9.22 -21.91 1.08
N TYR A 213 8.65 -21.16 0.13
CA TYR A 213 8.10 -19.82 0.41
C TYR A 213 6.85 -19.92 1.29
N ILE A 214 5.94 -20.84 0.94
CA ILE A 214 4.68 -21.06 1.66
C ILE A 214 4.96 -21.60 3.07
N ASN A 215 5.80 -22.63 3.19
CA ASN A 215 6.11 -23.25 4.48
C ASN A 215 7.02 -22.39 5.37
N GLY A 216 7.68 -21.40 4.78
CA GLY A 216 8.57 -20.49 5.48
C GLY A 216 7.86 -19.29 6.12
N LEU A 217 6.58 -19.04 5.84
CA LEU A 217 5.84 -17.86 6.33
C LEU A 217 4.81 -18.21 7.41
#